data_AF-A0A672MAC4-F1
#
_entry.id   AF-A0A672MAC4-F1
#
_cell.length_a   1.000
_cell.length_b   1.000
_cell.length_c   1.000
_cell.angle_alpha   90.00
_cell.angle_beta   90.00
_cell.angle_gamma   90.00
#
_symmetry.space_group_name_H-M   'P 1'
#
loop_
_entity.id
_entity.type
_entity.pdbx_description
1 polymer ?
#
loop_
_entity_poly.entity_id
_entity_poly.type
_entity_poly.pdbx_seq_one_letter_code
_entity_poly.pdbx_strand_id
1 'polypeptide(L)'
;SPDPQQEPVSTYFEQKVPIPDDDGTKLFSFRKLWAFTGPGFLMSIAYLDPGNIESDLQSGAIAGFKLLWVLLVSTIIGLLLQRLAARLGVVTGMHLAEVCHRQYPVPRIILWLMVELAIIGSDMQEVIGCAIALNLLSVGRYIIIIIIIITRLTSCVLGQKCNETGSPHSKLFPANNETLEVDIYKGGVVLGCFFGPAALYIWAIGILAAGQSSTMTGTYSGQFVMEGFLNLRWSRFARVLLTRSIAIFPTLLVAVFEDVQHLTGMNDFLNVLQSMQLPFALIPILTFTSLTSLMNDFANGLVWKIGGGLLILVVCTINMYFVVVYVTALNSTILYVFSALLSIAYLSFIIYLVSHLSVSCSSSVLMCSLNLYE
;
A
#
# COMPACT_ATOMS: atom_id res chain seq x y z
N SER A 1 27.90 -33.65 23.16
CA SER A 1 28.37 -32.29 22.92
C SER A 1 27.33 -31.54 22.12
N PRO A 2 26.79 -30.41 22.59
CA PRO A 2 26.08 -29.49 21.71
C PRO A 2 27.10 -28.75 20.85
N ASP A 3 26.81 -28.65 19.56
CA ASP A 3 27.61 -27.92 18.57
C ASP A 3 27.73 -26.44 18.96
N PRO A 4 28.94 -25.84 18.97
CA PRO A 4 29.10 -24.42 19.23
C PRO A 4 28.91 -23.63 17.93
N GLN A 5 28.06 -22.59 18.01
CA GLN A 5 27.98 -21.44 17.09
C GLN A 5 27.20 -21.63 15.78
N GLN A 6 25.89 -21.85 15.88
CA GLN A 6 24.97 -21.03 15.09
C GLN A 6 24.48 -19.91 16.01
N GLU A 7 25.13 -18.75 15.93
CA GLU A 7 24.50 -17.53 16.43
C GLU A 7 23.12 -17.44 15.76
N PRO A 8 22.02 -17.34 16.51
CA PRO A 8 20.76 -17.00 15.88
C PRO A 8 21.00 -15.65 15.23
N VAL A 9 20.82 -15.56 13.91
CA VAL A 9 20.83 -14.28 13.20
C VAL A 9 19.70 -13.45 13.81
N SER A 10 20.01 -12.72 14.89
CA SER A 10 19.07 -11.91 15.62
C SER A 10 18.84 -10.69 14.73
N THR A 11 17.76 -10.74 13.96
CA THR A 11 17.20 -9.53 13.37
C THR A 11 17.01 -8.52 14.50
N TYR A 12 17.56 -7.32 14.33
CA TYR A 12 17.63 -6.18 15.28
C TYR A 12 16.30 -5.76 15.97
N PHE A 13 15.21 -6.48 15.75
CA PHE A 13 13.87 -6.25 16.29
C PHE A 13 13.66 -6.71 17.74
N GLU A 14 14.60 -7.45 18.34
CA GLU A 14 14.56 -7.75 19.78
C GLU A 14 15.04 -6.56 20.65
N GLN A 15 15.60 -5.51 20.02
CA GLN A 15 16.10 -4.34 20.72
C GLN A 15 14.94 -3.43 21.13
N LYS A 16 14.51 -3.53 22.38
CA LYS A 16 13.44 -2.70 22.95
C LYS A 16 13.95 -1.28 23.17
N VAL A 17 13.17 -0.28 22.72
CA VAL A 17 13.44 1.13 23.02
C VAL A 17 13.22 1.36 24.52
N PRO A 18 14.19 1.94 25.26
CA PRO A 18 13.99 2.26 26.66
C PRO A 18 12.94 3.37 26.79
N ILE A 19 11.83 3.04 27.46
CA ILE A 19 10.73 3.98 27.67
C ILE A 19 11.07 4.82 28.91
N PRO A 20 10.96 6.16 28.86
CA PRO A 20 11.19 6.99 30.03
C PRO A 20 10.16 6.66 31.11
N ASP A 21 10.63 6.35 32.32
CA ASP A 21 9.79 6.29 33.51
C ASP A 21 9.34 7.71 33.87
N ASP A 22 8.04 7.89 34.12
CA ASP A 22 7.45 9.13 34.62
C ASP A 22 6.92 8.84 36.03
N ASP A 23 7.08 9.77 36.97
CA ASP A 23 6.86 9.57 38.42
C ASP A 23 5.37 9.35 38.82
N GLY A 24 4.51 8.86 37.93
CA GLY A 24 3.09 8.58 38.18
C GLY A 24 2.22 9.83 38.41
N THR A 25 2.82 11.02 38.50
CA THR A 25 2.15 12.29 38.81
C THR A 25 1.56 12.99 37.59
N LYS A 26 2.04 12.67 36.38
CA LYS A 26 1.58 13.30 35.13
C LYS A 26 0.64 12.37 34.37
N LEU A 27 -0.55 12.89 34.06
CA LEU A 27 -1.59 12.21 33.30
C LEU A 27 -1.19 11.97 31.82
N PHE A 28 -0.25 12.77 31.29
CA PHE A 28 0.25 12.65 29.92
C PHE A 28 1.73 13.11 29.83
N SER A 29 2.52 12.41 29.00
CA SER A 29 3.95 12.67 28.84
C SER A 29 4.34 12.72 27.36
N PHE A 30 4.69 13.91 26.86
CA PHE A 30 5.16 14.10 25.48
C PHE A 30 6.42 13.31 25.16
N ARG A 31 7.29 13.07 26.17
CA ARG A 31 8.51 12.28 26.01
C ARG A 31 8.20 10.80 25.77
N LYS A 32 7.19 10.27 26.47
CA LYS A 32 6.68 8.91 26.26
C LYS A 32 5.99 8.79 24.91
N LEU A 33 5.18 9.78 24.51
CA LEU A 33 4.57 9.79 23.17
C LEU A 33 5.64 9.73 22.07
N TRP A 34 6.66 10.58 22.14
CA TRP A 34 7.75 10.62 21.15
C TRP A 34 8.50 9.29 21.02
N ALA A 35 8.67 8.54 22.11
CA ALA A 35 9.30 7.22 22.06
C ALA A 35 8.50 6.19 21.25
N PHE A 36 7.18 6.37 21.11
CA PHE A 36 6.28 5.44 20.38
C PHE A 36 5.83 5.96 19.01
N THR A 37 6.23 7.15 18.57
CA THR A 37 5.78 7.74 17.30
C THR A 37 6.29 6.99 16.06
N GLY A 38 7.45 6.32 16.17
CA GLY A 38 8.16 5.70 15.03
C GLY A 38 7.30 4.75 14.17
N PRO A 39 6.69 3.70 14.73
CA PRO A 39 5.88 2.75 13.95
C PRO A 39 4.69 3.39 13.23
N GLY A 40 4.02 4.36 13.87
CA GLY A 40 2.92 5.09 13.25
C GLY A 40 3.39 5.92 12.06
N PHE A 41 4.52 6.61 12.19
CA PHE A 41 5.10 7.39 11.09
C PHE A 41 5.54 6.50 9.93
N LEU A 42 6.19 5.36 10.22
CA LEU A 42 6.57 4.37 9.21
C LEU A 42 5.36 3.89 8.40
N MET A 43 4.24 3.61 9.07
CA MET A 43 3.01 3.19 8.39
C MET A 43 2.37 4.33 7.59
N SER A 44 2.37 5.57 8.10
CA SER A 44 1.80 6.72 7.37
C SER A 44 2.54 7.01 6.07
N ILE A 45 3.86 6.82 6.02
CA ILE A 45 4.61 7.07 4.78
C ILE A 45 4.29 6.01 3.70
N ALA A 46 3.91 4.79 4.09
CA ALA A 46 3.48 3.77 3.13
C ALA A 46 2.22 4.16 2.34
N TYR A 47 1.41 5.09 2.85
CA TYR A 47 0.24 5.63 2.14
C TYR A 47 0.58 6.78 1.17
N LEU A 48 1.85 7.19 1.09
CA LEU A 48 2.33 8.27 0.23
C LEU A 48 3.12 7.75 -0.98
N ASP A 49 2.85 6.52 -1.41
CA ASP A 49 3.48 5.92 -2.57
C ASP A 49 2.98 6.58 -3.88
N PRO A 50 3.76 6.47 -4.98
CA PRO A 50 3.38 7.04 -6.27
C PRO A 50 2.02 6.54 -6.80
N GLY A 51 1.65 5.29 -6.50
CA GLY A 51 0.41 4.68 -6.99
C GLY A 51 -0.83 5.38 -6.43
N ASN A 52 -0.85 5.61 -5.12
CA ASN A 52 -1.91 6.36 -4.46
C ASN A 52 -1.98 7.81 -4.96
N ILE A 53 -0.83 8.50 -5.07
CA ILE A 53 -0.77 9.89 -5.56
C ILE A 53 -1.35 10.02 -6.98
N GLU A 54 -1.05 9.07 -7.87
CA GLU A 54 -1.60 9.07 -9.24
C GLU A 54 -3.12 8.90 -9.24
N SER A 55 -3.64 7.94 -8.47
CA SER A 55 -5.08 7.70 -8.39
C SER A 55 -5.85 8.88 -7.79
N ASP A 56 -5.28 9.59 -6.82
CA ASP A 56 -5.84 10.80 -6.23
C ASP A 56 -5.84 11.97 -7.24
N LEU A 57 -4.77 12.12 -8.02
CA LEU A 57 -4.70 13.12 -9.08
C LEU A 57 -5.71 12.85 -10.20
N GLN A 58 -5.81 11.61 -10.67
CA GLN A 58 -6.76 11.21 -11.70
C GLN A 58 -8.21 11.42 -11.25
N SER A 59 -8.55 10.95 -10.04
CA SER A 59 -9.89 11.11 -9.48
C SER A 59 -10.26 12.58 -9.26
N GLY A 60 -9.30 13.41 -8.81
CA GLY A 60 -9.46 14.85 -8.71
C GLY A 60 -9.61 15.55 -10.06
N ALA A 61 -8.93 15.09 -11.10
CA ALA A 61 -9.04 15.65 -12.45
C ALA A 61 -10.40 15.37 -13.10
N ILE A 62 -10.94 14.16 -12.89
CA ILE A 62 -12.21 13.74 -13.49
C ILE A 62 -13.40 14.25 -12.66
N ALA A 63 -13.38 14.05 -11.34
CA ALA A 63 -14.51 14.33 -10.47
C ALA A 63 -14.45 15.69 -9.76
N GLY A 64 -13.33 16.42 -9.88
CA GLY A 64 -13.06 17.62 -9.10
C GLY A 64 -13.08 17.32 -7.60
N PHE A 65 -13.62 18.26 -6.82
CA PHE A 65 -13.71 18.12 -5.36
C PHE A 65 -14.84 17.20 -4.87
N LYS A 66 -15.62 16.56 -5.76
CA LYS A 66 -16.79 15.75 -5.38
C LYS A 66 -16.42 14.49 -4.59
N LEU A 67 -15.22 13.95 -4.78
CA LEU A 67 -14.76 12.71 -4.14
C LEU A 67 -14.01 12.93 -2.81
N LEU A 68 -13.82 14.18 -2.36
CA LEU A 68 -13.09 14.46 -1.11
C LEU A 68 -13.68 13.77 0.12
N TRP A 69 -15.01 13.62 0.19
CA TRP A 69 -15.64 12.92 1.31
C TRP A 69 -15.31 11.42 1.30
N VAL A 70 -15.14 10.82 0.12
CA VAL A 70 -14.76 9.41 -0.02
C VAL A 70 -13.33 9.21 0.47
N LEU A 71 -12.41 10.10 0.06
CA LEU A 71 -11.02 10.09 0.52
C LEU A 71 -10.93 10.21 2.05
N LEU A 72 -11.69 11.15 2.64
CA LEU A 72 -11.73 11.35 4.08
C LEU A 72 -12.26 10.11 4.82
N VAL A 73 -13.37 9.54 4.37
CA VAL A 73 -13.98 8.35 4.98
C VAL A 73 -13.05 7.13 4.84
N SER A 74 -12.44 6.94 3.67
CA SER A 74 -11.46 5.87 3.43
C SER A 74 -10.27 5.99 4.38
N THR A 75 -9.75 7.20 4.59
CA THR A 75 -8.63 7.46 5.51
C THR A 75 -9.00 7.16 6.96
N ILE A 76 -10.21 7.54 7.39
CA ILE A 76 -10.72 7.22 8.74
C ILE A 76 -10.84 5.70 8.90
N ILE A 77 -11.42 5.00 7.92
CA ILE A 77 -11.52 3.53 7.96
C ILE A 77 -10.13 2.90 8.00
N GLY A 78 -9.18 3.38 7.19
CA GLY A 78 -7.79 2.95 7.22
C GLY A 78 -7.17 3.09 8.61
N LEU A 79 -7.32 4.24 9.26
CA LEU A 79 -6.84 4.47 10.63
C LEU A 79 -7.47 3.50 11.64
N LEU A 80 -8.77 3.24 11.50
CA LEU A 80 -9.51 2.29 12.34
C LEU A 80 -8.98 0.86 12.18
N LEU A 81 -8.67 0.43 10.96
CA LEU A 81 -8.08 -0.88 10.68
C LEU A 81 -6.63 -0.99 11.18
N GLN A 82 -5.82 0.06 11.00
CA GLN A 82 -4.45 0.11 11.53
C GLN A 82 -4.44 0.02 13.06
N ARG A 83 -5.45 0.62 13.73
CA ARG A 83 -5.63 0.46 15.18
C ARG A 83 -5.91 -1.00 15.58
N LEU A 84 -6.67 -1.75 14.79
CA LEU A 84 -6.91 -3.18 15.05
C LEU A 84 -5.62 -4.00 14.88
N ALA A 85 -4.83 -3.73 13.84
CA ALA A 85 -3.52 -4.34 13.64
C ALA A 85 -2.56 -4.05 14.80
N ALA A 86 -2.49 -2.79 15.24
CA ALA A 86 -1.68 -2.41 16.39
C ALA A 86 -2.14 -3.10 17.69
N ARG A 87 -3.45 -3.18 17.94
CA ARG A 87 -4.00 -3.88 19.12
C ARG A 87 -3.68 -5.36 19.09
N LEU A 88 -3.81 -6.01 17.93
CA LEU A 88 -3.43 -7.41 17.77
C LEU A 88 -1.98 -7.64 18.19
N GLY A 89 -1.06 -6.81 17.67
CA GLY A 89 0.37 -6.89 17.98
C GLY A 89 0.70 -6.62 19.45
N VAL A 90 0.08 -5.61 20.06
CA VAL A 90 0.34 -5.23 21.46
C VAL A 90 -0.17 -6.28 22.45
N VAL A 91 -1.34 -6.86 22.21
CA VAL A 91 -1.96 -7.82 23.14
C VAL A 91 -1.37 -9.22 22.98
N THR A 92 -1.14 -9.68 21.75
CA THR A 92 -0.63 -11.05 21.52
C THR A 92 0.89 -11.16 21.51
N GLY A 93 1.60 -10.05 21.31
CA GLY A 93 3.04 -10.05 21.05
C GLY A 93 3.42 -10.63 19.68
N MET A 94 2.45 -10.91 18.80
CA MET A 94 2.64 -11.50 17.48
C MET A 94 2.06 -10.60 16.39
N HIS A 95 2.63 -10.63 15.20
CA HIS A 95 2.03 -9.96 14.05
C HIS A 95 1.00 -10.85 13.34
N LEU A 96 0.18 -10.25 12.47
CA LEU A 96 -0.95 -10.93 11.83
C LEU A 96 -0.56 -12.23 11.11
N ALA A 97 0.58 -12.24 10.40
CA ALA A 97 1.06 -13.40 9.67
C ALA A 97 1.41 -14.60 10.59
N GLU A 98 1.99 -14.37 11.77
CA GLU A 98 2.25 -15.43 12.76
C GLU A 98 0.96 -16.01 13.33
N VAL A 99 -0.02 -15.15 13.61
CA VAL A 99 -1.34 -15.58 14.08
C VAL A 99 -2.05 -16.42 13.01
N CYS A 100 -1.99 -15.99 11.74
CA CYS A 100 -2.47 -16.76 10.60
C CYS A 100 -1.78 -18.13 10.51
N HIS A 101 -0.46 -18.20 10.70
CA HIS A 101 0.27 -19.47 10.65
C HIS A 101 -0.15 -20.45 11.74
N ARG A 102 -0.45 -19.95 12.94
CA ARG A 102 -0.90 -20.78 14.07
C ARG A 102 -2.34 -21.26 13.90
N GLN A 103 -3.24 -20.40 13.41
CA GLN A 103 -4.66 -20.72 13.31
C GLN A 103 -5.05 -21.40 11.98
N TYR A 104 -4.35 -21.11 10.88
CA TYR A 104 -4.67 -21.62 9.54
C TYR A 104 -3.58 -22.58 9.03
N PRO A 105 -3.84 -23.90 8.93
CA PRO A 105 -2.84 -24.85 8.45
C PRO A 105 -2.65 -24.81 6.93
N VAL A 106 -3.75 -24.79 6.17
CA VAL A 106 -3.76 -24.78 4.69
C VAL A 106 -4.05 -23.39 4.10
N PRO A 107 -5.05 -22.62 4.59
CA PRO A 107 -5.36 -21.30 4.04
C PRO A 107 -4.20 -20.30 4.10
N ARG A 108 -3.23 -20.50 5.02
CA ARG A 108 -2.05 -19.66 5.17
C ARG A 108 -1.23 -19.52 3.89
N ILE A 109 -1.16 -20.56 3.06
CA ILE A 109 -0.33 -20.55 1.83
C ILE A 109 -0.98 -19.63 0.79
N ILE A 110 -2.31 -19.71 0.66
CA ILE A 110 -3.07 -18.85 -0.25
C ILE A 110 -3.00 -17.39 0.24
N LEU A 111 -3.17 -17.16 1.55
CA LEU A 111 -3.03 -15.83 2.16
C LEU A 111 -1.63 -15.26 1.95
N TRP A 112 -0.59 -16.07 2.16
CA TRP A 112 0.79 -15.67 1.90
C TRP A 112 0.97 -15.24 0.44
N LEU A 113 0.54 -16.07 -0.51
CA LEU A 113 0.66 -15.76 -1.93
C LEU A 113 -0.06 -14.46 -2.30
N MET A 114 -1.27 -14.24 -1.79
CA MET A 114 -2.02 -13.01 -2.05
C MET A 114 -1.35 -11.77 -1.48
N VAL A 115 -0.79 -11.85 -0.27
CA VAL A 115 -0.09 -10.72 0.36
C VAL A 115 1.26 -10.47 -0.33
N GLU A 116 1.99 -11.52 -0.72
CA GLU A 116 3.26 -11.37 -1.44
C GLU A 116 3.04 -10.74 -2.82
N LEU A 117 1.97 -11.13 -3.53
CA LEU A 117 1.56 -10.47 -4.77
C LEU A 117 1.20 -9.00 -4.57
N ALA A 118 0.57 -8.64 -3.44
CA ALA A 118 0.27 -7.25 -3.10
C ALA A 118 1.55 -6.42 -2.94
N ILE A 119 2.55 -6.97 -2.23
CA ILE A 119 3.85 -6.33 -2.02
C ILE A 119 4.57 -6.14 -3.35
N ILE A 120 4.61 -7.18 -4.20
CA ILE A 120 5.22 -7.06 -5.54
C ILE A 120 4.50 -6.00 -6.38
N GLY A 121 3.16 -5.93 -6.32
CA GLY A 121 2.39 -4.90 -7.02
C GLY A 121 2.74 -3.48 -6.56
N SER A 122 2.87 -3.27 -5.25
CA SER A 122 3.31 -1.98 -4.69
C SER A 122 4.75 -1.64 -5.09
N ASP A 123 5.67 -2.63 -5.02
CA ASP A 123 7.05 -2.52 -5.49
C ASP A 123 7.11 -2.07 -6.97
N MET A 124 6.20 -2.55 -7.83
CA MET A 124 6.13 -2.14 -9.24
C MET A 124 5.73 -0.65 -9.39
N GLN A 125 4.74 -0.17 -8.63
CA GLN A 125 4.30 1.23 -8.67
C GLN A 125 5.43 2.19 -8.28
N GLU A 126 6.26 1.80 -7.31
CA GLU A 126 7.44 2.56 -6.92
C GLU A 126 8.47 2.68 -8.03
N VAL A 127 8.74 1.58 -8.76
CA VAL A 127 9.70 1.56 -9.86
C VAL A 127 9.22 2.48 -10.99
N ILE A 128 7.93 2.44 -11.32
CA ILE A 128 7.31 3.35 -12.30
C ILE A 128 7.47 4.80 -11.84
N GLY A 129 7.10 5.11 -10.59
CA GLY A 129 7.21 6.46 -10.04
C GLY A 129 8.64 6.98 -10.01
N CYS A 130 9.61 6.14 -9.62
CA CYS A 130 11.03 6.48 -9.64
C CYS A 130 11.54 6.73 -11.06
N ALA A 131 11.12 5.92 -12.04
CA ALA A 131 11.48 6.12 -13.43
C ALA A 131 10.94 7.45 -13.97
N ILE A 132 9.68 7.79 -13.67
CA ILE A 132 9.06 9.07 -14.04
C ILE A 132 9.77 10.25 -13.37
N ALA A 133 10.05 10.14 -12.06
CA ALA A 133 10.78 11.17 -11.32
C ALA A 133 12.19 11.39 -11.88
N LEU A 134 12.92 10.30 -12.16
CA LEU A 134 14.23 10.37 -12.80
C LEU A 134 14.15 10.95 -14.20
N ASN A 135 13.10 10.66 -14.97
CA ASN A 135 12.89 11.26 -16.29
C ASN A 135 12.64 12.77 -16.16
N LEU A 136 11.78 13.22 -15.25
CA LEU A 136 11.57 14.65 -14.98
C LEU A 136 12.85 15.37 -14.54
N LEU A 137 13.68 14.72 -13.71
CA LEU A 137 15.01 15.22 -13.33
C LEU A 137 16.02 15.18 -14.50
N SER A 138 15.89 14.19 -15.39
CA SER A 138 16.81 13.91 -16.51
C SER A 138 16.47 14.61 -17.81
N VAL A 139 15.26 15.13 -18.00
CA VAL A 139 15.00 16.19 -18.99
C VAL A 139 15.86 17.42 -18.67
N GLY A 140 16.29 17.51 -17.41
CA GLY A 140 17.36 18.38 -17.00
C GLY A 140 18.79 17.88 -17.25
N ARG A 141 19.10 16.59 -17.56
CA ARG A 141 20.43 15.89 -17.63
C ARG A 141 21.51 16.53 -18.53
N TYR A 142 21.29 17.71 -19.07
CA TYR A 142 22.38 18.68 -19.22
C TYR A 142 22.76 19.37 -17.86
N ILE A 143 22.43 18.77 -16.70
CA ILE A 143 22.28 19.45 -15.39
C ILE A 143 23.53 19.54 -14.48
N ILE A 144 24.31 18.49 -14.18
CA ILE A 144 25.12 18.49 -12.93
C ILE A 144 26.55 19.06 -13.04
N ILE A 145 27.08 19.25 -14.26
CA ILE A 145 28.46 19.78 -14.47
C ILE A 145 28.49 21.32 -14.58
N ILE A 146 27.39 21.95 -14.99
CA ILE A 146 27.28 23.41 -15.15
C ILE A 146 26.85 24.08 -13.84
N ILE A 147 26.06 23.41 -13.01
CA ILE A 147 25.47 23.97 -11.77
C ILE A 147 26.51 24.25 -10.66
N ILE A 148 27.70 23.63 -10.70
CA ILE A 148 28.78 23.92 -9.73
C ILE A 148 29.73 25.03 -10.23
N ILE A 149 29.76 25.34 -11.54
CA ILE A 149 30.74 26.27 -12.12
C ILE A 149 30.09 27.55 -12.70
N ILE A 150 28.80 27.56 -13.03
CA ILE A 150 28.10 28.72 -13.57
C ILE A 150 26.73 28.82 -12.89
N THR A 151 26.45 29.96 -12.25
CA THR A 151 25.14 30.60 -11.99
C THR A 151 25.05 31.25 -10.59
N ARG A 152 25.93 32.22 -10.35
CA ARG A 152 25.46 33.58 -10.06
C ARG A 152 24.71 34.08 -11.30
N LEU A 153 23.62 34.81 -11.11
CA LEU A 153 22.80 35.54 -12.10
C LEU A 153 21.64 34.79 -12.80
N THR A 154 20.46 35.40 -12.66
CA THR A 154 19.40 35.58 -13.68
C THR A 154 18.09 34.80 -13.46
N SER A 155 17.15 35.51 -12.82
CA SER A 155 15.71 35.52 -13.11
C SER A 155 15.41 35.64 -14.61
N CYS A 156 14.16 35.44 -15.02
CA CYS A 156 13.58 35.73 -16.35
C CYS A 156 13.43 34.53 -17.34
N VAL A 157 12.22 33.96 -17.29
CA VAL A 157 11.35 33.57 -18.42
C VAL A 157 11.74 32.39 -19.33
N LEU A 158 11.28 31.19 -18.99
CA LEU A 158 10.93 30.14 -19.97
C LEU A 158 9.52 29.59 -19.75
N GLY A 159 8.57 30.51 -19.52
CA GLY A 159 7.15 30.19 -19.37
C GLY A 159 6.16 31.04 -20.16
N GLN A 160 6.48 32.12 -20.90
CA GLN A 160 5.50 32.76 -21.85
C GLN A 160 5.03 31.82 -22.98
N LYS A 161 5.21 30.55 -22.75
CA LYS A 161 6.31 29.83 -23.35
C LYS A 161 6.04 28.36 -23.10
N CYS A 162 4.77 28.00 -23.14
CA CYS A 162 4.38 26.73 -23.72
C CYS A 162 3.69 26.91 -25.08
N ASN A 163 3.44 28.15 -25.57
CA ASN A 163 2.85 28.35 -26.90
C ASN A 163 3.60 29.27 -27.88
N GLU A 164 4.66 29.99 -27.47
CA GLU A 164 5.49 30.78 -28.41
C GLU A 164 6.96 30.31 -28.52
N THR A 165 7.32 29.13 -28.00
CA THR A 165 8.74 28.74 -27.81
C THR A 165 9.10 27.29 -28.08
N GLY A 166 8.29 26.54 -28.83
CA GLY A 166 8.71 25.21 -29.30
C GLY A 166 9.23 24.33 -28.15
N SER A 167 8.47 24.24 -27.05
CA SER A 167 8.78 23.25 -26.04
C SER A 167 8.56 21.85 -26.67
N PRO A 168 9.45 20.88 -26.43
CA PRO A 168 9.32 19.54 -27.01
C PRO A 168 8.11 18.74 -26.47
N HIS A 169 7.31 19.33 -25.57
CA HIS A 169 6.19 18.70 -24.88
C HIS A 169 4.81 19.28 -25.24
N SER A 170 4.73 20.20 -26.22
CA SER A 170 3.45 20.77 -26.69
C SER A 170 2.49 19.75 -27.31
N LYS A 171 2.98 18.55 -27.65
CA LYS A 171 2.18 17.44 -28.20
C LYS A 171 1.48 16.59 -27.13
N LEU A 172 1.74 16.81 -25.84
CA LEU A 172 1.20 15.96 -24.76
C LEU A 172 -0.23 16.35 -24.34
N PHE A 173 -0.68 17.55 -24.70
CA PHE A 173 -2.00 18.07 -24.36
C PHE A 173 -2.83 18.21 -25.65
N PRO A 174 -3.95 17.49 -25.81
CA PRO A 174 -4.83 17.69 -26.94
C PRO A 174 -5.44 19.11 -26.84
N ALA A 175 -5.57 19.79 -27.99
CA ALA A 175 -6.19 21.12 -28.08
C ALA A 175 -7.73 21.09 -27.93
N ASN A 176 -8.29 19.98 -27.46
CA ASN A 176 -9.73 19.74 -27.33
C ASN A 176 -10.19 19.91 -25.88
N ASN A 177 -11.47 20.26 -25.68
CA ASN A 177 -12.13 20.35 -24.36
C ASN A 177 -12.39 18.97 -23.69
N GLU A 178 -11.66 17.93 -24.09
CA GLU A 178 -11.79 16.60 -23.49
C GLU A 178 -10.99 16.52 -22.19
N THR A 179 -11.48 15.72 -21.24
CA THR A 179 -10.80 15.49 -19.96
C THR A 179 -9.48 14.76 -20.23
N LEU A 180 -8.36 15.44 -19.97
CA LEU A 180 -7.03 14.88 -20.08
C LEU A 180 -6.84 13.75 -19.06
N GLU A 181 -6.35 12.59 -19.52
CA GLU A 181 -5.86 11.53 -18.64
C GLU A 181 -4.63 12.04 -17.88
N VAL A 182 -4.78 12.27 -16.58
CA VAL A 182 -3.73 12.84 -15.73
C VAL A 182 -2.83 11.73 -15.21
N ASP A 183 -1.53 11.92 -15.36
CA ASP A 183 -0.50 11.02 -14.82
C ASP A 183 0.52 11.84 -14.00
N ILE A 184 1.38 11.15 -13.24
CA ILE A 184 2.39 11.80 -12.38
C ILE A 184 3.32 12.72 -13.19
N TYR A 185 3.60 12.35 -14.45
CA TYR A 185 4.47 13.12 -15.34
C TYR A 185 3.81 14.43 -15.76
N LYS A 186 2.58 14.38 -16.28
CA LYS A 186 1.73 15.53 -16.65
C LYS A 186 1.48 16.44 -15.45
N GLY A 187 1.22 15.86 -14.27
CA GLY A 187 1.07 16.62 -13.03
C GLY A 187 2.29 17.49 -12.73
N GLY A 188 3.49 16.91 -12.83
CA GLY A 188 4.76 17.64 -12.64
C GLY A 188 4.99 18.73 -13.67
N VAL A 189 4.68 18.47 -14.95
CA VAL A 189 4.80 19.46 -16.03
C VAL A 189 3.84 20.63 -15.80
N VAL A 190 2.58 20.35 -15.43
CA VAL A 190 1.57 21.37 -15.13
C VAL A 190 2.02 22.26 -13.97
N LEU A 191 2.52 21.67 -12.87
CA LEU A 191 3.09 22.43 -11.75
C LEU A 191 4.26 23.32 -12.20
N GLY A 192 5.12 22.80 -13.06
CA GLY A 192 6.21 23.56 -13.66
C GLY A 192 5.73 24.76 -14.48
N CYS A 193 4.65 24.58 -15.25
CA CYS A 193 4.05 25.64 -16.06
C CYS A 193 3.42 26.76 -15.20
N PHE A 194 2.74 26.41 -14.10
CA PHE A 194 2.05 27.38 -13.25
C PHE A 194 2.96 28.08 -12.24
N PHE A 195 3.82 27.32 -11.55
CA PHE A 195 4.61 27.79 -10.41
C PHE A 195 6.11 27.95 -10.73
N GLY A 196 6.52 27.59 -11.95
CA GLY A 196 7.90 27.68 -12.41
C GLY A 196 8.72 26.40 -12.18
N PRO A 197 9.98 26.39 -12.65
CA PRO A 197 10.81 25.19 -12.67
C PRO A 197 11.11 24.61 -11.28
N ALA A 198 11.16 25.45 -10.25
CA ALA A 198 11.37 25.00 -8.88
C ALA A 198 10.26 24.04 -8.40
N ALA A 199 9.00 24.28 -8.76
CA ALA A 199 7.89 23.40 -8.40
C ALA A 199 7.98 22.04 -9.09
N LEU A 200 8.42 22.00 -10.35
CA LEU A 200 8.67 20.75 -11.08
C LEU A 200 9.77 19.92 -10.41
N TYR A 201 10.86 20.55 -9.99
CA TYR A 201 11.94 19.84 -9.28
C TYR A 201 11.51 19.34 -7.90
N ILE A 202 10.76 20.16 -7.13
CA ILE A 202 10.22 19.74 -5.83
C ILE A 202 9.27 18.56 -6.01
N TRP A 203 8.41 18.58 -7.03
CA TRP A 203 7.54 17.46 -7.40
C TRP A 203 8.35 16.21 -7.70
N ALA A 204 9.34 16.29 -8.59
CA ALA A 204 10.15 15.15 -8.97
C ALA A 204 10.97 14.57 -7.79
N ILE A 205 11.54 15.42 -6.93
CA ILE A 205 12.22 14.99 -5.71
C ILE A 205 11.23 14.35 -4.73
N GLY A 206 10.02 14.89 -4.61
CA GLY A 206 8.95 14.34 -3.78
C GLY A 206 8.54 12.94 -4.22
N ILE A 207 8.30 12.72 -5.51
CA ILE A 207 7.97 11.40 -6.08
C ILE A 207 9.14 10.41 -5.89
N LEU A 208 10.39 10.87 -6.04
CA LEU A 208 11.56 10.02 -5.78
C LEU A 208 11.64 9.63 -4.29
N ALA A 209 11.41 10.58 -3.38
CA ALA A 209 11.40 10.33 -1.94
C ALA A 209 10.26 9.39 -1.52
N ALA A 210 9.07 9.56 -2.11
CA ALA A 210 7.93 8.66 -1.94
C ALA A 210 8.27 7.23 -2.34
N GLY A 211 8.84 7.04 -3.54
CA GLY A 211 9.26 5.72 -4.02
C GLY A 211 10.27 5.04 -3.09
N GLN A 212 11.30 5.77 -2.63
CA GLN A 212 12.30 5.21 -1.72
C GLN A 212 11.72 4.82 -0.36
N SER A 213 10.81 5.63 0.20
CA SER A 213 10.24 5.31 1.49
C SER A 213 9.30 4.11 1.43
N SER A 214 8.54 3.97 0.35
CA SER A 214 7.67 2.81 0.13
C SER A 214 8.51 1.53 0.01
N THR A 215 9.66 1.56 -0.69
CA THR A 215 10.56 0.40 -0.80
C THR A 215 10.97 -0.13 0.58
N MET A 216 11.29 0.76 1.51
CA MET A 216 11.63 0.37 2.87
C MET A 216 10.45 -0.36 3.55
N THR A 217 9.22 0.15 3.40
CA THR A 217 8.03 -0.47 3.99
C THR A 217 7.66 -1.82 3.35
N GLY A 218 7.84 -1.97 2.04
CA GLY A 218 7.65 -3.24 1.32
C GLY A 218 8.61 -4.33 1.80
N THR A 219 9.88 -3.98 2.00
CA THR A 219 10.90 -4.94 2.48
C THR A 219 10.65 -5.42 3.92
N TYR A 220 10.19 -4.52 4.81
CA TYR A 220 9.77 -4.90 6.15
C TYR A 220 8.49 -5.75 6.13
N SER A 221 7.50 -5.37 5.32
CA SER A 221 6.24 -6.12 5.21
C SER A 221 6.48 -7.53 4.66
N GLY A 222 7.27 -7.66 3.60
CA GLY A 222 7.67 -8.96 3.04
C GLY A 222 8.46 -9.81 4.02
N GLN A 223 9.25 -9.18 4.90
CA GLN A 223 9.89 -9.88 6.00
C GLN A 223 8.89 -10.55 6.94
N PHE A 224 7.98 -9.77 7.50
CA PHE A 224 6.97 -10.27 8.44
C PHE A 224 6.03 -11.28 7.77
N VAL A 225 5.73 -11.11 6.48
CA VAL A 225 4.88 -12.02 5.73
C VAL A 225 5.57 -13.38 5.52
N MET A 226 6.82 -13.41 5.06
CA MET A 226 7.55 -14.67 4.87
C MET A 226 7.87 -15.39 6.18
N GLU A 227 8.35 -14.65 7.19
CA GLU A 227 8.69 -15.21 8.50
C GLU A 227 7.43 -15.66 9.24
N GLY A 228 6.34 -14.91 9.17
CA GLY A 228 5.09 -15.27 9.82
C GLY A 228 4.38 -16.43 9.14
N PHE A 229 4.07 -16.34 7.84
CA PHE A 229 3.25 -17.35 7.18
C PHE A 229 3.99 -18.67 6.92
N LEU A 230 5.28 -18.61 6.58
CA LEU A 230 6.06 -19.79 6.15
C LEU A 230 7.17 -20.19 7.13
N ASN A 231 7.44 -19.42 8.19
CA ASN A 231 8.62 -19.60 9.06
C ASN A 231 9.95 -19.66 8.28
N LEU A 232 10.01 -18.97 7.13
CA LEU A 232 11.22 -18.89 6.30
C LEU A 232 12.05 -17.67 6.69
N ARG A 233 13.22 -17.94 7.29
CA ARG A 233 14.19 -16.90 7.65
C ARG A 233 15.19 -16.72 6.51
N TRP A 234 15.05 -15.61 5.78
CA TRP A 234 15.94 -15.25 4.69
C TRP A 234 16.79 -14.03 5.05
N SER A 235 17.97 -13.89 4.44
CA SER A 235 18.78 -12.69 4.64
C SER A 235 18.08 -11.48 4.00
N ARG A 236 18.10 -10.33 4.69
CA ARG A 236 17.45 -9.09 4.23
C ARG A 236 17.82 -8.76 2.78
N PHE A 237 19.10 -8.85 2.44
CA PHE A 237 19.58 -8.56 1.08
C PHE A 237 19.08 -9.53 0.03
N ALA A 238 19.02 -10.83 0.32
CA ALA A 238 18.57 -11.82 -0.66
C ALA A 238 17.06 -11.67 -0.94
N ARG A 239 16.27 -11.38 0.09
CA ARG A 239 14.84 -11.08 -0.07
C ARG A 239 14.63 -9.83 -0.92
N VAL A 240 15.29 -8.73 -0.57
CA VAL A 240 15.22 -7.46 -1.32
C VAL A 240 15.60 -7.68 -2.78
N LEU A 241 16.70 -8.39 -3.04
CA LEU A 241 17.16 -8.64 -4.40
C LEU A 241 16.15 -9.48 -5.20
N LEU A 242 15.55 -10.51 -4.59
CA LEU A 242 14.52 -11.31 -5.26
C LEU A 242 13.28 -10.48 -5.58
N THR A 243 12.65 -9.88 -4.58
CA THR A 243 11.37 -9.16 -4.79
C THR A 243 11.56 -7.98 -5.73
N ARG A 244 12.69 -7.28 -5.62
CA ARG A 244 13.04 -6.20 -6.56
C ARG A 244 13.34 -6.69 -7.96
N SER A 245 14.00 -7.85 -8.12
CA SER A 245 14.21 -8.41 -9.46
C SER A 245 12.87 -8.79 -10.11
N ILE A 246 11.95 -9.38 -9.35
CA ILE A 246 10.62 -9.75 -9.83
C ILE A 246 9.77 -8.52 -10.18
N ALA A 247 9.90 -7.43 -9.43
CA ALA A 247 9.17 -6.18 -9.72
C ALA A 247 9.81 -5.35 -10.85
N ILE A 248 11.15 -5.27 -10.89
CA ILE A 248 11.89 -4.48 -11.89
C ILE A 248 11.88 -5.17 -13.25
N PHE A 249 11.92 -6.50 -13.31
CA PHE A 249 11.97 -7.22 -14.59
C PHE A 249 10.77 -6.92 -15.53
N PRO A 250 9.49 -7.07 -15.11
CA PRO A 250 8.35 -6.78 -15.97
C PRO A 250 8.24 -5.29 -16.28
N THR A 251 8.53 -4.42 -15.32
CA THR A 251 8.49 -2.96 -15.54
C THR A 251 9.57 -2.50 -16.52
N LEU A 252 10.78 -3.04 -16.43
CA LEU A 252 11.87 -2.80 -17.38
C LEU A 252 11.53 -3.35 -18.77
N LEU A 253 10.92 -4.54 -18.84
CA LEU A 253 10.49 -5.14 -20.10
C LEU A 253 9.45 -4.25 -20.78
N VAL A 254 8.40 -3.83 -20.08
CA VAL A 254 7.39 -2.91 -20.61
C VAL A 254 8.02 -1.57 -21.01
N ALA A 255 8.92 -1.00 -20.19
CA ALA A 255 9.57 0.27 -20.51
C ALA A 255 10.53 0.21 -21.72
N VAL A 256 11.07 -0.97 -22.06
CA VAL A 256 11.95 -1.16 -23.23
C VAL A 256 11.14 -1.45 -24.51
N PHE A 257 10.00 -2.12 -24.38
CA PHE A 257 9.20 -2.59 -25.52
C PHE A 257 7.95 -1.75 -25.82
N GLU A 258 7.48 -0.91 -24.89
CA GLU A 258 6.26 -0.09 -25.02
C GLU A 258 6.47 1.38 -24.61
N ASP A 259 5.66 2.27 -25.19
CA ASP A 259 5.66 3.71 -24.89
C ASP A 259 5.12 4.02 -23.48
N VAL A 260 5.55 5.17 -22.92
CA VAL A 260 5.21 5.66 -21.56
C VAL A 260 3.71 5.63 -21.24
N GLN A 261 2.83 5.72 -22.25
CA GLN A 261 1.38 5.67 -22.08
C GLN A 261 0.83 4.31 -21.62
N HIS A 262 1.55 3.20 -21.82
CA HIS A 262 1.15 1.89 -21.27
C HIS A 262 1.61 1.69 -19.82
N LEU A 263 2.54 2.52 -19.32
CA LEU A 263 2.99 2.46 -17.93
C LEU A 263 1.94 2.99 -16.94
N THR A 264 1.08 3.93 -17.36
CA THR A 264 -0.01 4.49 -16.54
C THR A 264 -1.16 3.49 -16.40
N GLY A 265 -1.58 2.86 -17.50
CA GLY A 265 -2.58 1.79 -17.46
C GLY A 265 -2.16 0.59 -16.60
N MET A 266 -0.85 0.34 -16.47
CA MET A 266 -0.33 -0.65 -15.54
C MET A 266 -0.55 -0.27 -14.08
N ASN A 267 -0.43 1.01 -13.71
CA ASN A 267 -0.71 1.45 -12.34
C ASN A 267 -2.20 1.28 -11.98
N ASP A 268 -3.10 1.63 -12.89
CA ASP A 268 -4.54 1.43 -12.69
C ASP A 268 -4.89 -0.05 -12.50
N PHE A 269 -4.29 -0.93 -13.30
CA PHE A 269 -4.43 -2.38 -13.15
C PHE A 269 -3.90 -2.88 -11.80
N LEU A 270 -2.74 -2.39 -11.36
CA LEU A 270 -2.15 -2.75 -10.07
C LEU A 270 -3.03 -2.31 -8.90
N ASN A 271 -3.63 -1.13 -8.95
CA ASN A 271 -4.58 -0.65 -7.94
C ASN A 271 -5.83 -1.54 -7.86
N VAL A 272 -6.35 -2.01 -8.99
CA VAL A 272 -7.48 -2.96 -9.03
C VAL A 272 -7.08 -4.30 -8.44
N LEU A 273 -5.89 -4.80 -8.79
CA LEU A 273 -5.37 -6.05 -8.25
C LEU A 273 -5.18 -5.98 -6.73
N GLN A 274 -4.65 -4.87 -6.21
CA GLN A 274 -4.53 -4.63 -4.77
C GLN A 274 -5.90 -4.48 -4.08
N SER A 275 -6.88 -3.83 -4.72
CA SER A 275 -8.23 -3.72 -4.17
C SER A 275 -8.86 -5.10 -3.97
N MET A 276 -8.66 -6.02 -4.93
CA MET A 276 -9.09 -7.42 -4.84
C MET A 276 -8.38 -8.19 -3.72
N GLN A 277 -7.19 -7.79 -3.30
CA GLN A 277 -6.44 -8.48 -2.23
C GLN A 277 -6.83 -8.01 -0.83
N LEU A 278 -7.43 -6.82 -0.69
CA LEU A 278 -7.80 -6.23 0.61
C LEU A 278 -8.56 -7.19 1.56
N PRO A 279 -9.55 -7.99 1.10
CA PRO A 279 -10.28 -8.91 1.99
C PRO A 279 -9.38 -9.95 2.67
N PHE A 280 -8.27 -10.35 2.04
CA PHE A 280 -7.36 -11.35 2.59
C PHE A 280 -6.54 -10.86 3.77
N ALA A 281 -6.38 -9.54 3.94
CA ALA A 281 -5.83 -8.95 5.16
C ALA A 281 -6.94 -8.55 6.15
N LEU A 282 -8.05 -8.03 5.63
CA LEU A 282 -9.17 -7.47 6.40
C LEU A 282 -9.95 -8.54 7.20
N ILE A 283 -10.23 -9.69 6.57
CA ILE A 283 -11.00 -10.75 7.22
C ILE A 283 -10.20 -11.39 8.36
N PRO A 284 -8.92 -11.77 8.19
CA PRO A 284 -8.13 -12.31 9.30
C PRO A 284 -7.95 -11.32 10.45
N ILE A 285 -7.67 -10.04 10.18
CA ILE A 285 -7.49 -9.06 11.26
C ILE A 285 -8.76 -8.91 12.09
N LEU A 286 -9.93 -8.83 11.45
CA LEU A 286 -11.20 -8.72 12.15
C LEU A 286 -11.54 -10.01 12.92
N THR A 287 -11.22 -11.16 12.35
CA THR A 287 -11.45 -12.47 12.98
C THR A 287 -10.63 -12.62 14.26
N PHE A 288 -9.32 -12.38 14.19
CA PHE A 288 -8.42 -12.55 15.33
C PHE A 288 -8.62 -11.50 16.42
N THR A 289 -8.92 -10.26 16.04
CA THR A 289 -9.24 -9.21 17.03
C THR A 289 -10.63 -9.41 17.67
N SER A 290 -11.47 -10.26 17.10
CA SER A 290 -12.79 -10.63 17.65
C SER A 290 -12.77 -11.94 18.46
N LEU A 291 -11.69 -12.72 18.39
CA LEU A 291 -11.54 -13.99 19.09
C LEU A 291 -11.16 -13.75 20.56
N THR A 292 -12.05 -14.15 21.47
CA THR A 292 -11.82 -14.04 22.92
C THR A 292 -10.70 -14.94 23.42
N SER A 293 -10.47 -16.08 22.78
CA SER A 293 -9.34 -16.98 23.12
C SER A 293 -7.97 -16.38 22.84
N LEU A 294 -7.90 -15.35 21.99
CA LEU A 294 -6.65 -14.72 21.57
C LEU A 294 -6.48 -13.31 22.13
N MET A 295 -7.56 -12.52 22.22
CA MET A 295 -7.54 -11.16 22.75
C MET A 295 -7.90 -11.06 24.24
N ASN A 296 -8.41 -12.14 24.86
CA ASN A 296 -8.96 -12.11 26.22
C ASN A 296 -9.94 -10.94 26.39
N ASP A 297 -9.77 -10.14 27.44
CA ASP A 297 -10.60 -8.97 27.77
C ASP A 297 -10.51 -7.84 26.73
N PHE A 298 -9.52 -7.89 25.83
CA PHE A 298 -9.32 -6.90 24.78
C PHE A 298 -10.02 -7.26 23.46
N ALA A 299 -10.90 -8.26 23.44
CA ALA A 299 -11.66 -8.62 22.24
C ALA A 299 -12.54 -7.47 21.74
N ASN A 300 -12.80 -7.42 20.43
CA ASN A 300 -13.65 -6.39 19.83
C ASN A 300 -15.10 -6.48 20.33
N GLY A 301 -15.69 -5.31 20.60
CA GLY A 301 -17.12 -5.19 20.90
C GLY A 301 -18.01 -5.41 19.67
N LEU A 302 -19.32 -5.55 19.90
CA LEU A 302 -20.31 -5.85 18.87
C LEU A 302 -20.31 -4.83 17.71
N VAL A 303 -20.13 -3.54 18.02
CA VAL A 303 -20.09 -2.45 17.02
C VAL A 303 -18.98 -2.68 15.99
N TRP A 304 -17.79 -3.08 16.45
CA TRP A 304 -16.65 -3.35 15.57
C TRP A 304 -16.85 -4.61 14.73
N LYS A 305 -17.51 -5.63 15.28
CA LYS A 305 -17.84 -6.86 14.55
C LYS A 305 -18.84 -6.59 13.42
N ILE A 306 -19.92 -5.87 13.71
CA ILE A 306 -20.94 -5.52 12.72
C ILE A 306 -20.37 -4.54 11.69
N GLY A 307 -19.71 -3.47 12.14
CA GLY A 307 -19.12 -2.46 11.26
C GLY A 307 -18.04 -3.04 10.35
N GLY A 308 -17.14 -3.87 10.89
CA GLY A 308 -16.13 -4.56 10.12
C GLY A 308 -16.72 -5.58 9.13
N GLY A 309 -17.76 -6.30 9.53
CA GLY A 309 -18.50 -7.21 8.64
C GLY A 309 -19.16 -6.48 7.46
N LEU A 310 -19.79 -5.33 7.72
CA LEU A 310 -20.37 -4.48 6.69
C LEU A 310 -19.29 -3.94 5.74
N LEU A 311 -18.15 -3.51 6.27
CA LEU A 311 -17.01 -3.04 5.46
C LEU A 311 -16.50 -4.14 4.53
N ILE A 312 -16.28 -5.36 5.03
CA ILE A 312 -15.88 -6.51 4.22
C ILE A 312 -16.89 -6.75 3.09
N LEU A 313 -18.19 -6.71 3.39
CA LEU A 313 -19.25 -6.89 2.41
C LEU A 313 -19.22 -5.83 1.31
N VAL A 314 -19.06 -4.56 1.68
CA VAL A 314 -18.97 -3.44 0.74
C VAL A 314 -17.75 -3.60 -0.17
N VAL A 315 -16.57 -3.88 0.41
CA VAL A 315 -15.33 -4.08 -0.36
C VAL A 315 -15.45 -5.26 -1.32
N CYS A 316 -15.99 -6.39 -0.87
CA CYS A 316 -16.20 -7.57 -1.72
C CYS A 316 -17.17 -7.28 -2.87
N THR A 317 -18.24 -6.51 -2.61
CA THR A 317 -19.22 -6.13 -3.63
C THR A 317 -18.60 -5.22 -4.69
N ILE A 318 -17.84 -4.21 -4.28
CA ILE A 318 -17.13 -3.29 -5.19
C ILE A 318 -16.10 -4.06 -6.03
N ASN A 319 -15.32 -4.95 -5.41
CA ASN A 319 -14.33 -5.76 -6.14
C ASN A 319 -14.99 -6.68 -7.17
N MET A 320 -16.12 -7.29 -6.84
CA MET A 320 -16.88 -8.12 -7.79
C MET A 320 -17.42 -7.30 -8.96
N TYR A 321 -17.88 -6.07 -8.70
CA TYR A 321 -18.29 -5.15 -9.76
C TYR A 321 -17.13 -4.84 -10.72
N PHE A 322 -15.94 -4.53 -10.18
CA PHE A 322 -14.75 -4.26 -11.01
C PHE A 322 -14.38 -5.45 -11.91
N VAL A 323 -14.38 -6.66 -11.36
CA VAL A 323 -14.12 -7.87 -12.14
C VAL A 323 -15.08 -7.98 -13.33
N VAL A 324 -16.38 -7.76 -13.10
CA VAL A 324 -17.38 -7.84 -14.18
C VAL A 324 -17.07 -6.81 -15.28
N VAL A 325 -16.79 -5.56 -14.90
CA VAL A 325 -16.48 -4.49 -15.86
C VAL A 325 -15.23 -4.83 -16.68
N TYR A 326 -14.14 -5.22 -16.03
CA TYR A 326 -12.88 -5.56 -16.72
C TYR A 326 -13.02 -6.77 -17.65
N VAL A 327 -13.72 -7.81 -17.21
CA VAL A 327 -13.92 -9.03 -18.01
C VAL A 327 -14.78 -8.75 -19.24
N THR A 328 -15.81 -7.90 -19.11
CA THR A 328 -16.65 -7.50 -20.26
C THR A 328 -15.89 -6.69 -21.31
N ALA A 329 -14.80 -6.01 -20.93
CA ALA A 329 -13.98 -5.24 -21.87
C ALA A 329 -13.07 -6.11 -22.77
N LEU A 330 -12.71 -7.33 -22.35
CA LEU A 330 -11.74 -8.17 -23.06
C LEU A 330 -12.30 -8.89 -24.30
N ASN A 331 -13.62 -8.86 -24.52
CA ASN A 331 -14.34 -9.37 -25.71
C ASN A 331 -13.94 -10.77 -26.23
N SER A 332 -13.31 -11.60 -25.38
CA SER A 332 -12.82 -12.94 -25.70
C SER A 332 -13.49 -13.98 -24.79
N THR A 333 -14.15 -14.95 -25.40
CA THR A 333 -14.92 -15.98 -24.68
C THR A 333 -14.04 -16.85 -23.78
N ILE A 334 -12.79 -17.11 -24.17
CA ILE A 334 -11.85 -17.91 -23.37
C ILE A 334 -11.47 -17.17 -22.08
N LEU A 335 -11.18 -15.87 -22.19
CA LEU A 335 -10.85 -15.04 -21.03
C LEU A 335 -12.06 -14.86 -20.11
N TYR A 336 -13.26 -14.80 -20.66
CA TYR A 336 -14.50 -14.78 -19.89
C TYR A 336 -14.67 -16.03 -19.01
N VAL A 337 -14.52 -17.23 -19.61
CA VAL A 337 -14.65 -18.50 -18.87
C VAL A 337 -13.57 -18.63 -17.80
N PHE A 338 -12.32 -18.31 -18.15
CA PHE A 338 -11.21 -18.35 -17.20
C PHE A 338 -11.43 -17.40 -16.02
N SER A 339 -11.83 -16.15 -16.30
CA SER A 339 -12.09 -15.19 -15.24
C SER A 339 -13.29 -15.57 -14.38
N ALA A 340 -14.34 -16.16 -14.95
CA ALA A 340 -15.49 -16.64 -14.18
C ALA A 340 -15.06 -17.74 -13.18
N LEU A 341 -14.24 -18.70 -13.61
CA LEU A 341 -13.69 -19.74 -12.74
C LEU A 341 -12.83 -19.15 -11.61
N LEU A 342 -11.97 -18.19 -11.94
CA LEU A 342 -11.13 -17.51 -10.95
C LEU A 342 -11.97 -16.75 -9.91
N SER A 343 -13.02 -16.04 -10.36
CA SER A 343 -13.94 -15.33 -9.48
C SER A 343 -14.72 -16.24 -8.54
N ILE A 344 -15.14 -17.42 -9.04
CA ILE A 344 -15.80 -18.44 -8.20
C ILE A 344 -14.82 -18.96 -7.14
N ALA A 345 -13.59 -19.28 -7.53
CA ALA A 345 -12.56 -19.71 -6.58
C ALA A 345 -12.29 -18.64 -5.52
N TYR A 346 -12.12 -17.39 -5.94
CA TYR A 346 -11.95 -16.23 -5.06
C TYR A 346 -13.11 -16.06 -4.07
N LEU A 347 -14.36 -16.08 -4.56
CA LEU A 347 -15.56 -15.95 -3.72
C LEU A 347 -15.68 -17.11 -2.74
N SER A 348 -15.41 -18.35 -3.19
CA SER A 348 -15.46 -19.52 -2.32
C SER A 348 -14.47 -19.41 -1.16
N PHE A 349 -13.27 -18.88 -1.43
CA PHE A 349 -12.25 -18.68 -0.41
C PHE A 349 -12.60 -17.54 0.55
N ILE A 350 -13.19 -16.45 0.07
CA ILE A 350 -13.72 -15.38 0.93
C ILE A 350 -14.84 -15.91 1.83
N ILE A 351 -15.80 -16.65 1.28
CA ILE A 351 -16.90 -17.24 2.06
C ILE A 351 -16.34 -18.16 3.14
N TYR A 352 -15.32 -18.96 2.81
CA TYR A 352 -14.62 -19.79 3.79
C TYR A 352 -14.01 -18.94 4.92
N LEU A 353 -13.28 -17.86 4.62
CA LEU A 353 -12.71 -16.99 5.66
C LEU A 353 -13.79 -16.29 6.50
N VAL A 354 -14.87 -15.84 5.87
CA VAL A 354 -16.00 -15.21 6.56
C VAL A 354 -16.74 -16.21 7.46
N SER A 355 -16.88 -17.47 7.06
CA SER A 355 -17.48 -18.49 7.93
C SER A 355 -16.69 -18.68 9.23
N HIS A 356 -15.37 -18.62 9.19
CA HIS A 356 -14.50 -18.63 10.37
C HIS A 356 -14.71 -17.39 11.25
N LEU A 357 -14.92 -16.21 10.65
CA LEU A 357 -15.31 -14.99 11.36
C LEU A 357 -16.66 -15.17 12.08
N SER A 358 -17.67 -15.72 11.39
CA SER A 358 -19.00 -15.94 11.95
C SER A 358 -18.97 -16.89 13.14
N VAL A 359 -18.23 -18.00 13.05
CA VAL A 359 -18.04 -18.93 14.18
C VAL A 359 -17.38 -18.23 15.36
N SER A 360 -16.35 -17.43 15.11
CA SER A 360 -15.64 -16.66 16.15
C SER A 360 -16.55 -15.63 16.83
N CYS A 361 -17.44 -14.99 16.05
CA CYS A 361 -18.43 -14.05 16.55
C CYS A 361 -19.50 -14.76 17.40
N SER A 362 -20.01 -15.90 16.96
CA SER A 362 -21.00 -16.70 17.69
C SER A 362 -20.47 -17.25 19.01
N SER A 363 -19.23 -17.76 19.05
CA SER A 363 -18.60 -18.23 20.30
C SER A 363 -18.44 -17.11 21.34
N SER A 364 -18.16 -15.89 20.89
CA SER A 364 -18.02 -14.74 21.78
C SER A 364 -19.36 -14.18 22.25
N VAL A 365 -20.42 -14.27 21.44
CA VAL A 365 -21.80 -13.98 21.88
C VAL A 365 -22.29 -15.01 22.91
N LEU A 366 -22.00 -16.30 22.70
CA LEU A 366 -22.38 -17.37 23.61
C LEU A 366 -21.70 -17.21 24.99
N MET A 367 -20.41 -16.88 25.02
CA MET A 367 -19.69 -16.58 26.27
C MET A 367 -20.22 -15.32 26.96
N CYS A 368 -20.57 -14.29 26.20
CA CYS A 368 -21.15 -13.07 26.76
C CYS A 368 -22.55 -13.32 27.35
N SER A 369 -23.35 -14.21 26.75
CA SER A 369 -24.62 -14.63 27.34
C SER A 369 -24.44 -15.49 28.59
N LEU A 370 -23.41 -16.32 28.67
CA LEU A 370 -23.13 -17.15 29.85
C LEU A 370 -22.65 -16.31 31.04
N ASN A 371 -21.79 -15.32 30.82
CA ASN A 371 -21.32 -14.39 31.86
C ASN A 371 -22.39 -13.38 32.34
N LEU A 372 -23.57 -13.33 31.71
CA LEU A 372 -24.72 -12.56 32.19
C LEU A 372 -25.61 -13.37 33.16
N TYR A 373 -25.34 -14.67 33.32
CA TYR A 373 -26.06 -15.58 34.23
C TYR A 373 -25.28 -15.93 35.51
N GLU A 374 -24.04 -15.45 35.66
CA GLU A 374 -23.31 -15.36 36.94
C GLU A 374 -23.35 -13.92 37.46
#